data_AF-A0A7Y1XCH0-F1
#
_entry.id   AF-A0A7Y1XCH0-F1
#
_cell.length_a   1.000
_cell.length_b   1.000
_cell.length_c   1.000
_cell.angle_alpha   90.00
_cell.angle_beta   90.00
_cell.angle_gamma   90.00
#
_symmetry.space_group_name_H-M   'P 1'
#
loop_
_entity.id
_entity.type
_entity.pdbx_description
1 polymer ?
#
loop_
_entity_poly.entity_id
_entity_poly.type
_entity_poly.pdbx_seq_one_letter_code
_entity_poly.pdbx_strand_id
1 'polypeptide(L)'
;DHDKLEPDIKKGLSNGCTVTFIALQLAAYLKPISVNIVGVDHSFKYNKGEGHEIKKFEGDDVNHFSKNYFKNQYWGIPDLEGSERLYQISKNYFDSMNVPIKDYTVDGKLQVFEKSNIEDLIAQ
;
A
#
# COMPACT_ATOMS: atom_id res chain seq x y z
N ASP A 1 14.80 -11.43 -1.10
CA ASP A 1 15.21 -10.19 -1.79
C ASP A 1 14.11 -9.18 -1.59
N HIS A 2 14.37 -8.08 -0.88
CA HIS A 2 13.31 -7.19 -0.36
C HIS A 2 12.79 -6.18 -1.39
N ASP A 3 13.42 -6.11 -2.56
CA ASP A 3 13.30 -4.99 -3.48
C ASP A 3 12.95 -5.42 -4.91
N LYS A 4 12.26 -6.56 -5.03
CA LYS A 4 11.75 -7.05 -6.31
C LYS A 4 10.32 -7.53 -6.13
N LEU A 5 9.52 -7.43 -7.18
CA LEU A 5 8.24 -8.12 -7.24
C LEU A 5 8.50 -9.60 -7.59
N GLU A 6 8.07 -10.53 -6.74
CA GLU A 6 8.10 -11.97 -7.04
C GLU A 6 6.70 -12.45 -7.47
N PRO A 7 6.47 -12.74 -8.77
CA PRO A 7 5.17 -13.13 -9.27
C PRO A 7 4.89 -14.64 -9.12
N ASP A 8 5.83 -15.43 -8.58
CA ASP A 8 5.63 -16.87 -8.34
C ASP A 8 5.56 -17.15 -6.83
N ILE A 9 4.34 -17.35 -6.33
CA ILE A 9 4.10 -17.63 -4.91
C ILE A 9 4.81 -18.89 -4.40
N LYS A 10 5.21 -19.81 -5.29
CA LYS A 10 5.92 -21.04 -4.93
C LYS A 10 7.38 -20.78 -4.54
N LYS A 11 7.96 -19.66 -4.96
CA LYS A 11 9.35 -19.26 -4.64
C LYS A 11 9.45 -18.49 -3.32
N GLY A 12 8.32 -18.15 -2.71
CA GLY A 12 8.23 -17.26 -1.56
C GLY A 12 8.20 -15.80 -1.99
N LEU A 13 7.28 -15.03 -1.42
CA LEU A 13 7.10 -13.63 -1.79
C LEU A 13 8.18 -12.74 -1.18
N SER A 14 8.48 -11.64 -1.87
CA SER A 14 9.34 -10.60 -1.34
C SER A 14 8.63 -9.84 -0.22
N ASN A 15 9.23 -9.88 0.98
CA ASN A 15 8.77 -9.11 2.12
C ASN A 15 9.08 -7.62 1.93
N GLY A 16 8.15 -6.77 2.36
CA GLY A 16 8.28 -5.32 2.32
C GLY A 16 7.60 -4.66 3.52
N CYS A 17 7.53 -3.33 3.52
CA CYS A 17 6.96 -2.54 4.61
C CYS A 17 5.45 -2.28 4.50
N THR A 18 4.79 -2.81 3.46
CA THR A 18 3.34 -2.70 3.27
C THR A 18 2.74 -4.04 2.82
N VAL A 19 1.61 -4.41 3.41
CA VAL A 19 0.84 -5.61 3.03
C VAL A 19 0.27 -5.50 1.61
N THR A 20 0.05 -4.28 1.12
CA THR A 20 -0.41 -4.04 -0.26
C THR A 20 0.63 -4.53 -1.27
N PHE A 21 1.93 -4.48 -0.96
CA PHE A 21 2.97 -5.02 -1.84
C PHE A 21 2.90 -6.56 -1.95
N ILE A 22 2.53 -7.24 -0.86
CA ILE A 22 2.26 -8.69 -0.88
C ILE A 22 1.01 -8.96 -1.75
N ALA A 23 -0.05 -8.18 -1.59
CA ALA A 23 -1.27 -8.32 -2.41
C ALA A 23 -1.00 -8.11 -3.91
N LEU A 24 -0.14 -7.16 -4.26
CA LEU A 24 0.27 -6.92 -5.66
C LEU A 24 1.08 -8.08 -6.24
N GLN A 25 1.92 -8.75 -5.43
CA GLN A 25 2.62 -9.97 -5.86
C GLN A 25 1.64 -11.13 -6.09
N LEU A 26 0.64 -11.29 -5.23
CA LEU A 26 -0.44 -12.27 -5.43
C LEU A 26 -1.23 -11.96 -6.71
N ALA A 27 -1.56 -10.69 -6.95
CA ALA A 27 -2.22 -10.28 -8.19
C ALA A 27 -1.35 -10.62 -9.41
N ALA A 28 -0.04 -10.38 -9.37
CA ALA A 28 0.87 -10.72 -10.47
C ALA A 28 0.86 -12.23 -10.78
N TYR A 29 0.82 -13.08 -9.74
CA TYR A 29 0.69 -14.53 -9.90
C TYR A 29 -0.61 -14.94 -10.62
N LEU A 30 -1.71 -14.25 -10.34
CA LEU A 30 -3.02 -14.50 -10.94
C LEU A 30 -3.17 -13.97 -12.38
N LYS A 31 -2.25 -13.12 -12.84
CA LYS A 31 -2.21 -12.57 -14.21
C LYS A 31 -3.52 -11.88 -14.65
N PRO A 32 -3.99 -10.87 -13.90
CA PRO A 32 -5.20 -10.14 -14.26
C PRO A 32 -4.98 -9.25 -15.48
N ILE A 33 -6.08 -8.80 -16.08
CA ILE A 33 -6.04 -7.79 -17.16
C ILE A 33 -5.90 -6.36 -16.62
N SER A 34 -6.22 -6.13 -15.34
CA SER A 34 -6.02 -4.87 -14.63
C SER A 34 -5.97 -5.13 -13.13
N VAL A 35 -5.31 -4.24 -12.38
CA VAL A 35 -5.33 -4.23 -10.91
C VAL A 35 -5.94 -2.92 -10.44
N ASN A 36 -6.99 -3.00 -9.64
CA ASN A 36 -7.70 -1.84 -9.12
C ASN A 36 -7.59 -1.86 -7.60
N ILE A 37 -7.03 -0.81 -7.00
CA ILE A 37 -6.86 -0.68 -5.55
C ILE A 37 -7.81 0.37 -4.99
N VAL A 38 -8.22 0.19 -3.74
CA VAL A 38 -9.07 1.11 -2.98
C VAL A 38 -8.72 0.99 -1.50
N GLY A 39 -8.84 2.10 -0.75
CA GLY A 39 -8.56 2.14 0.69
C GLY A 39 -7.08 2.32 1.03
N VAL A 40 -6.27 2.82 0.09
CA VAL A 40 -4.86 3.16 0.32
C VAL A 40 -4.72 4.66 0.56
N ASP A 41 -5.14 5.11 1.75
CA ASP A 41 -5.20 6.52 2.09
C ASP A 41 -3.83 7.20 2.08
N HIS A 42 -2.77 6.45 2.48
CA HIS A 42 -1.38 6.92 2.52
C HIS A 42 -1.23 8.26 3.26
N SER A 43 -2.02 8.44 4.32
CA SER A 43 -2.13 9.69 5.06
C SER A 43 -2.04 9.42 6.56
N PHE A 44 -0.86 9.66 7.11
CA PHE A 44 -0.59 9.47 8.53
C PHE A 44 0.12 10.72 9.07
N LYS A 45 -0.20 11.08 10.31
CA LYS A 45 0.41 12.19 11.06
C LYS A 45 1.53 11.66 11.95
N TYR A 46 2.76 11.77 11.47
CA TYR A 46 4.00 11.48 12.20
C TYR A 46 5.17 12.26 11.57
N ASN A 47 6.34 12.32 12.21
CA ASN A 47 7.48 13.05 11.64
C ASN A 47 8.17 12.23 10.54
N LYS A 48 8.51 12.89 9.45
CA LYS A 48 9.27 12.26 8.37
C LYS A 48 10.57 11.64 8.90
N GLY A 49 10.87 10.41 8.49
CA GLY A 49 12.07 9.66 8.90
C GLY A 49 11.88 8.72 10.09
N GLU A 50 10.73 8.73 10.75
CA GLU A 50 10.43 7.82 11.88
C GLU A 50 9.89 6.44 11.44
N GLY A 51 10.00 6.09 10.17
CA GLY A 51 9.50 4.80 9.64
C GLY A 51 10.11 3.60 10.38
N HIS A 52 9.28 2.59 10.68
CA HIS A 52 9.60 1.39 11.46
C HIS A 52 9.84 1.59 12.96
N GLU A 53 9.84 2.82 13.47
CA GLU A 53 9.97 3.05 14.90
C GLU A 53 8.73 2.54 15.65
N ILE A 54 8.95 1.73 16.69
CA ILE A 54 7.88 1.30 17.59
C ILE A 54 7.76 2.31 18.72
N LYS A 55 6.61 2.97 18.82
CA LYS A 55 6.32 3.94 19.89
C LYS A 55 5.09 3.52 20.68
N LYS A 56 5.03 3.92 21.94
CA LYS A 56 3.80 3.87 22.73
C LYS A 56 2.95 5.08 22.35
N PHE A 57 1.74 4.85 21.86
CA PHE A 57 0.83 5.92 21.43
C PHE A 57 -0.06 6.33 22.59
N GLU A 58 0.24 7.50 23.16
CA GLU A 58 -0.54 8.09 24.25
C GLU A 58 -1.51 9.15 23.70
N GLY A 59 -2.72 9.21 24.26
CA GLY A 59 -3.77 10.09 23.77
C GLY A 59 -4.65 9.45 22.68
N ASP A 60 -5.39 10.29 21.95
CA ASP A 60 -6.30 9.83 20.90
C ASP A 60 -5.52 9.50 19.62
N ASP A 61 -5.84 8.35 19.03
CA ASP A 61 -5.32 7.95 17.73
C ASP A 61 -5.94 8.82 16.62
N VAL A 62 -5.11 9.61 15.95
CA VAL A 62 -5.52 10.51 14.86
C VAL A 62 -5.31 9.91 13.47
N ASN A 63 -4.74 8.71 13.40
CA ASN A 63 -4.34 8.04 12.17
C ASN A 63 -5.31 6.92 11.76
N HIS A 64 -6.15 6.48 12.70
CA HIS A 64 -7.13 5.43 12.47
C HIS A 64 -8.56 5.95 12.68
N PHE A 65 -9.53 5.21 12.15
CA PHE A 65 -10.95 5.56 12.27
C PHE A 65 -11.40 5.69 13.73
N SER A 66 -10.94 4.78 14.60
CA SER A 66 -11.23 4.83 16.02
C SER A 66 -10.11 5.52 16.77
N LYS A 67 -10.47 6.56 17.54
CA LYS A 67 -9.55 7.26 18.46
C LYS A 67 -8.91 6.35 19.51
N ASN A 68 -9.47 5.17 19.75
CA ASN A 68 -8.98 4.22 20.74
C ASN A 68 -8.18 3.06 20.12
N TYR A 69 -7.96 3.04 18.80
CA TYR A 69 -7.41 1.88 18.10
C TYR A 69 -6.03 1.46 18.64
N PHE A 70 -5.06 2.38 18.66
CA PHE A 70 -3.74 2.15 19.30
C PHE A 70 -3.54 2.91 20.62
N LYS A 71 -4.60 3.45 21.22
CA LYS A 71 -4.50 4.23 22.46
C LYS A 71 -3.89 3.38 23.60
N ASN A 72 -2.81 3.89 24.16
CA ASN A 72 -1.97 3.24 25.19
C ASN A 72 -1.33 1.91 24.74
N GLN A 73 -1.24 1.66 23.43
CA GLN A 73 -0.58 0.49 22.85
C GLN A 73 0.73 0.88 22.16
N TYR A 74 1.56 -0.13 21.92
CA TYR A 74 2.72 0.03 21.04
C TYR A 74 2.29 -0.16 19.60
N TRP A 75 2.71 0.76 18.73
CA TRP A 75 2.47 0.66 17.29
C TRP A 75 3.74 1.07 16.54
N GLY A 76 4.00 0.38 15.43
CA GLY A 76 5.09 0.67 14.52
C GLY A 76 4.66 1.72 13.51
N ILE A 77 5.42 2.81 13.41
CA ILE A 77 5.15 3.88 12.45
C ILE A 77 5.31 3.33 11.02
N PRO A 78 4.32 3.55 10.14
CA PRO A 78 4.39 3.06 8.77
C PRO A 78 5.53 3.74 8.01
N ASP A 79 6.27 2.95 7.24
CA ASP A 79 7.31 3.44 6.34
C ASP A 79 6.70 3.80 4.98
N LEU A 80 6.20 5.03 4.87
CA LEU A 80 5.56 5.53 3.64
C LEU A 80 6.56 5.67 2.48
N GLU A 81 7.81 6.07 2.74
CA GLU A 81 8.82 6.18 1.68
C GLU A 81 9.20 4.81 1.12
N GLY A 82 9.41 3.82 2.00
CA GLY A 82 9.60 2.43 1.59
C GLY A 82 8.36 1.89 0.86
N SER A 83 7.16 2.24 1.31
CA SER A 83 5.92 1.81 0.65
C SER A 83 5.83 2.36 -0.77
N GLU A 84 6.13 3.65 -0.97
CA GLU A 84 6.17 4.28 -2.30
C GLU A 84 7.20 3.63 -3.22
N ARG A 85 8.38 3.29 -2.69
CA ARG A 85 9.39 2.55 -3.46
C ARG A 85 8.88 1.18 -3.91
N LEU A 86 8.23 0.44 -3.02
CA LEU A 86 7.63 -0.87 -3.34
C LEU A 86 6.49 -0.72 -4.34
N TYR A 87 5.65 0.31 -4.22
CA TYR A 87 4.61 0.62 -5.21
C TYR A 87 5.20 0.96 -6.57
N GLN A 88 6.32 1.68 -6.63
CA GLN A 88 7.01 1.97 -7.89
C GLN A 88 7.58 0.70 -8.53
N ILE A 89 8.14 -0.22 -7.74
CA ILE A 89 8.59 -1.53 -8.21
C ILE A 89 7.41 -2.31 -8.79
N SER A 90 6.27 -2.36 -8.09
CA SER A 90 5.05 -3.00 -8.59
C SER A 90 4.57 -2.33 -9.88
N LYS A 91 4.49 -1.00 -9.92
CA LYS A 91 4.07 -0.26 -11.11
C LYS A 91 4.91 -0.64 -12.32
N ASN A 92 6.23 -0.60 -12.18
CA ASN A 92 7.16 -0.93 -13.26
C ASN A 92 6.97 -2.37 -13.78
N TYR A 93 6.75 -3.33 -12.88
CA TYR A 93 6.49 -4.73 -13.25
C TYR A 93 5.19 -4.86 -14.05
N PHE A 94 4.08 -4.30 -13.54
CA PHE A 94 2.78 -4.40 -14.17
C PHE A 94 2.69 -3.62 -15.50
N ASP A 95 3.33 -2.44 -15.58
CA ASP A 95 3.51 -1.68 -16.81
C ASP A 95 4.24 -2.52 -17.88
N SER A 96 5.30 -3.26 -17.49
CA SER A 96 6.04 -4.14 -18.42
C SER A 96 5.20 -5.30 -18.98
N MET A 97 4.12 -5.65 -18.28
CA MET A 97 3.15 -6.68 -18.67
C MET A 97 1.93 -6.08 -19.39
N ASN A 98 1.88 -4.77 -19.61
CA ASN A 98 0.71 -4.04 -20.10
C ASN A 98 -0.56 -4.26 -19.25
N VAL A 99 -0.39 -4.41 -17.94
CA VAL A 99 -1.50 -4.56 -16.98
C VAL A 99 -1.57 -3.29 -16.16
N PRO A 100 -2.58 -2.41 -16.35
CA PRO A 100 -2.65 -1.16 -15.61
C PRO A 100 -2.96 -1.40 -14.12
N ILE A 101 -2.35 -0.58 -13.26
CA ILE A 101 -2.74 -0.44 -11.85
C ILE A 101 -3.42 0.92 -11.67
N LYS A 102 -4.65 0.93 -11.17
CA LYS A 102 -5.42 2.14 -10.89
C LYS A 102 -5.82 2.23 -9.42
N ASP A 103 -5.77 3.43 -8.87
CA ASP A 103 -6.14 3.73 -7.49
C ASP A 103 -7.46 4.51 -7.45
N TYR A 104 -8.46 3.89 -6.83
CA TYR A 104 -9.82 4.39 -6.66
C TYR A 104 -10.07 4.88 -5.22
N THR A 105 -9.02 5.02 -4.42
CA THR A 105 -9.15 5.53 -3.04
C THR A 105 -9.59 6.99 -3.07
N VAL A 106 -10.82 7.24 -2.59
CA VAL A 106 -11.38 8.58 -2.43
C VAL A 106 -10.48 9.41 -1.52
N ASP A 107 -10.06 10.59 -1.99
CA ASP A 107 -9.18 11.55 -1.29
C ASP A 107 -7.80 11.00 -0.84
N GLY A 108 -7.45 9.78 -1.23
CA GLY A 108 -6.19 9.12 -0.85
C GLY A 108 -4.96 9.87 -1.37
N LYS A 109 -3.90 9.91 -0.57
CA LYS A 109 -2.70 10.71 -0.80
C LYS A 109 -1.60 9.99 -1.58
N LEU A 110 -1.71 8.69 -1.82
CA LEU A 110 -0.77 7.95 -2.67
C LEU A 110 -0.79 8.51 -4.10
N GLN A 111 0.38 8.82 -4.68
CA GLN A 111 0.50 9.40 -6.03
C GLN A 111 1.18 8.46 -7.05
N VAL A 112 1.57 7.26 -6.64
CA VAL A 112 2.35 6.34 -7.50
C VAL A 112 1.50 5.76 -8.64
N PHE A 113 0.23 5.46 -8.39
CA PHE A 113 -0.69 4.89 -9.38
C PHE A 113 -1.64 5.95 -9.93
N GLU A 114 -2.11 5.76 -11.16
CA GLU A 114 -3.11 6.63 -11.77
C GLU A 114 -4.40 6.61 -10.94
N LYS A 115 -4.90 7.78 -10.58
CA LYS A 115 -6.17 7.92 -9.86
C LYS A 115 -7.35 7.75 -10.82
N SER A 116 -8.41 7.10 -10.36
CA SER A 116 -9.67 6.99 -11.10
C SER A 116 -10.85 7.07 -10.12
N ASN A 117 -12.05 7.36 -10.62
CA ASN A 117 -13.21 7.55 -9.75
C ASN A 117 -13.91 6.21 -9.48
N ILE A 118 -14.26 5.92 -8.23
CA ILE A 118 -14.80 4.61 -7.86
C ILE A 118 -16.16 4.33 -8.51
N GLU A 119 -16.94 5.37 -8.80
CA GLU A 119 -18.19 5.25 -9.55
C GLU A 119 -17.97 4.72 -10.97
N ASP A 120 -16.82 5.00 -11.60
CA ASP A 120 -16.48 4.51 -12.94
C ASP A 120 -16.29 2.97 -12.97
N LEU A 121 -15.97 2.38 -11.82
CA LEU A 121 -15.80 0.93 -11.67
C LEU A 121 -17.13 0.21 -11.44
N ILE A 122 -18.06 0.84 -10.72
CA ILE A 122 -19.34 0.23 -10.32
C ILE A 122 -20.41 0.38 -11.43
N ALA A 123 -20.26 1.36 -12.32
CA ALA A 123 -21.19 1.60 -13.42
C ALA A 123 -21.00 0.68 -14.65
N GLN A 124 -20.02 -0.23 -14.61
CA GLN A 124 -19.74 -1.23 -15.66
C GLN A 124 -20.59 -2.49 -15.49
#